data_AF-A0A060CL19-F1
#
_entry.id   AF-A0A060CL19-F1
#
_cell.length_a   1.000
_cell.length_b   1.000
_cell.length_c   1.000
_cell.angle_alpha   90.00
_cell.angle_beta   90.00
_cell.angle_gamma   90.00
#
_symmetry.space_group_name_H-M   'P 1'
#
loop_
_entity.id
_entity.type
_entity.pdbx_description
1 polymer ?
#
loop_
_entity_poly.entity_id
_entity_poly.type
_entity_poly.pdbx_seq_one_letter_code
_entity_poly.pdbx_strand_id
1 'polypeptide(L)'
;GYNTTTEILSFNKPAMIVPRVSPRKEQWIRATLLAEHQLVTCVHPEQLTTDLLSDWLSGRHVAPDARNILDFNGLGNFVNRVSSLFIDNGTSIGFQAEAV
;
A
#
# COMPACT_ATOMS: atom_id res chain seq x y z
N GLY A 1 -8.66 0.51 -6.28
CA GLY A 1 -8.90 -0.37 -5.11
C GLY A 1 -7.58 -0.93 -4.64
N TYR A 2 -7.56 -1.95 -3.76
CA TYR A 2 -6.29 -2.52 -3.24
C TYR A 2 -5.31 -2.90 -4.36
N ASN A 3 -5.72 -3.72 -5.33
CA ASN A 3 -4.86 -4.17 -6.43
C ASN A 3 -4.29 -2.99 -7.24
N THR A 4 -5.14 -2.06 -7.65
CA THR A 4 -4.72 -0.86 -8.40
C THR A 4 -3.69 -0.04 -7.62
N THR A 5 -3.88 0.12 -6.30
CA THR A 5 -2.92 0.81 -5.46
C THR A 5 -1.59 0.06 -5.42
N THR A 6 -1.61 -1.27 -5.29
CA THR A 6 -0.39 -2.09 -5.34
C THR A 6 0.33 -1.98 -6.67
N GLU A 7 -0.39 -1.98 -7.80
CA GLU A 7 0.20 -1.79 -9.13
C GLU A 7 0.89 -0.43 -9.25
N ILE A 8 0.21 0.66 -8.88
CA ILE A 8 0.76 2.02 -8.85
C ILE A 8 2.08 2.06 -8.09
N LEU A 9 2.10 1.47 -6.88
CA LEU A 9 3.28 1.41 -6.02
C LEU A 9 4.39 0.54 -6.63
N SER A 10 4.05 -0.61 -7.22
CA SER A 10 5.03 -1.54 -7.79
C SER A 10 5.81 -0.97 -8.96
N PHE A 11 5.19 -0.05 -9.72
CA PHE A 11 5.75 0.63 -10.88
C PHE A 11 6.23 2.06 -10.57
N ASN A 12 6.22 2.48 -9.30
CA ASN A 12 6.62 3.81 -8.86
C ASN A 12 5.93 4.92 -9.67
N LYS A 13 4.62 4.78 -9.92
CA LYS A 13 3.86 5.75 -10.71
C LYS A 13 3.30 6.84 -9.80
N PRO A 14 3.51 8.13 -10.14
CA PRO A 14 2.80 9.20 -9.46
C PRO A 14 1.29 9.03 -9.66
N ALA A 15 0.53 9.15 -8.58
CA ALA A 15 -0.92 8.98 -8.63
C ALA A 15 -1.64 9.88 -7.61
N MET A 16 -2.77 10.43 -8.04
CA MET A 16 -3.80 10.97 -7.17
C MET A 16 -4.87 9.90 -6.94
N ILE A 17 -5.18 9.63 -5.68
CA ILE A 17 -6.25 8.72 -5.28
C ILE A 17 -7.39 9.53 -4.67
N VAL A 18 -8.59 9.33 -5.21
CA VAL A 18 -9.86 9.81 -4.64
C VAL A 18 -10.58 8.58 -4.07
N PRO A 19 -10.38 8.24 -2.79
CA PRO A 19 -10.91 7.01 -2.21
C PRO A 19 -12.39 7.12 -1.90
N ARG A 20 -13.15 6.02 -2.00
CA ARG A 20 -14.51 5.99 -1.43
C ARG A 20 -14.43 6.04 0.10
N VAL A 21 -15.22 6.90 0.73
CA VAL A 21 -15.28 7.05 2.19
C VAL A 21 -16.44 6.30 2.86
N SER A 22 -17.44 5.89 2.06
CA SER A 22 -18.60 5.10 2.50
C SER A 22 -19.00 4.07 1.42
N PRO A 23 -19.47 2.85 1.78
CA PRO A 23 -19.61 2.31 3.13
C PRO A 23 -18.30 1.74 3.73
N ARG A 24 -17.22 1.63 2.92
CA ARG A 24 -15.98 0.94 3.30
C ARG A 24 -14.86 1.96 3.57
N LYS A 25 -14.49 2.15 4.84
CA LYS A 25 -13.43 3.09 5.28
C LYS A 25 -12.01 2.68 4.89
N GLU A 26 -11.79 1.42 4.53
CA GLU A 26 -10.46 0.88 4.20
C GLU A 26 -9.78 1.61 3.03
N GLN A 27 -10.54 2.15 2.07
CA GLN A 27 -9.95 2.92 0.97
C GLN A 27 -9.41 4.26 1.45
N TRP A 28 -10.17 4.96 2.30
CA TRP A 28 -9.75 6.19 2.93
C TRP A 28 -8.47 5.98 3.74
N ILE A 29 -8.49 5.02 4.67
CA ILE A 29 -7.34 4.71 5.55
C ILE A 29 -6.08 4.40 4.72
N ARG A 30 -6.21 3.58 3.67
CA ARG A 30 -5.07 3.24 2.81
C ARG A 30 -4.52 4.46 2.08
N ALA A 31 -5.38 5.26 1.45
CA ALA A 31 -4.95 6.40 0.67
C ALA A 31 -4.31 7.49 1.54
N THR A 32 -4.85 7.73 2.74
CA THR A 32 -4.27 8.70 3.69
C THR A 32 -2.92 8.24 4.21
N LEU A 33 -2.79 6.99 4.66
CA LEU A 33 -1.50 6.47 5.15
C LEU A 33 -0.43 6.47 4.06
N LEU A 34 -0.78 6.13 2.81
CA LEU A 34 0.17 6.22 1.70
C LEU A 34 0.57 7.67 1.38
N ALA A 35 -0.36 8.62 1.52
CA ALA A 35 -0.07 10.04 1.31
C ALA A 35 0.84 10.63 2.41
N GLU A 36 0.69 10.16 3.66
CA GLU A 36 1.61 10.50 4.77
C GLU A 36 3.06 10.09 4.49
N HIS A 37 3.26 9.08 3.64
CA HIS A 37 4.56 8.61 3.15
C HIS A 37 4.95 9.18 1.76
N GLN A 38 4.20 10.16 1.24
CA GLN A 38 4.43 10.78 -0.08
C GLN A 38 4.39 9.78 -1.26
N LEU A 39 3.80 8.60 -1.07
CA LEU A 39 3.70 7.57 -2.11
C LEU A 39 2.59 7.89 -3.12
N VAL A 40 1.56 8.62 -2.69
CA VAL A 40 0.43 9.07 -3.51
C VAL A 40 -0.05 10.44 -3.04
N THR A 41 -0.79 11.16 -3.88
CA THR A 41 -1.64 12.26 -3.42
C THR A 41 -3.01 11.70 -3.05
N CYS A 42 -3.55 12.05 -1.88
CA CYS A 42 -4.89 11.66 -1.47
C CYS A 42 -5.80 12.89 -1.44
N VAL A 43 -6.97 12.80 -2.08
CA VAL A 43 -7.98 13.87 -2.11
C VAL A 43 -9.31 13.30 -1.62
N HIS A 44 -9.91 13.93 -0.61
CA HIS A 44 -11.24 13.52 -0.15
C HIS A 44 -12.27 13.73 -1.28
N PRO A 45 -13.23 12.81 -1.52
CA PRO A 45 -14.20 12.95 -2.61
C PRO A 45 -14.96 14.27 -2.64
N GLU A 46 -15.32 14.80 -1.47
CA GLU A 46 -16.06 16.08 -1.35
C GLU A 46 -15.18 17.32 -1.61
N GLN A 47 -13.86 17.16 -1.66
CA GLN A 47 -12.90 18.23 -1.93
C GLN A 47 -12.40 18.20 -3.38
N LEU A 48 -12.81 17.20 -4.17
CA LEU A 48 -12.39 17.08 -5.56
C LEU A 48 -13.08 18.18 -6.40
N THR A 49 -12.26 19.05 -6.99
CA THR A 49 -12.70 20.06 -7.94
C THR A 49 -11.94 19.91 -9.26
N THR A 50 -12.48 20.50 -10.33
CA THR A 50 -11.81 20.54 -11.64
C THR A 50 -10.50 21.31 -11.57
N ASP A 51 -10.43 22.37 -10.77
CA ASP A 51 -9.23 23.20 -10.61
C ASP A 51 -8.13 22.42 -9.91
N LEU A 52 -8.45 21.77 -8.80
CA LEU A 52 -7.50 20.93 -8.08
C LEU A 52 -6.97 19.77 -8.95
N LEU A 53 -7.84 19.17 -9.77
CA LEU A 53 -7.44 18.14 -10.71
C LEU A 53 -6.53 18.70 -11.81
N SER A 54 -6.86 19.87 -12.36
CA SER A 54 -6.08 20.52 -13.42
C SER A 54 -4.70 20.94 -12.93
N ASP A 55 -4.63 21.52 -11.73
CA ASP A 55 -3.39 21.90 -11.07
C ASP A 55 -2.50 20.68 -10.87
N TRP A 56 -3.05 19.59 -10.35
CA TRP A 56 -2.29 18.36 -10.17
C TRP A 56 -1.80 17.78 -11.51
N LEU A 57 -2.64 17.74 -12.54
CA LEU A 57 -2.25 17.20 -13.86
C LEU A 57 -1.18 18.03 -14.56
N SER A 58 -1.17 19.36 -14.35
CA SER A 58 -0.14 20.24 -14.91
C SER A 58 1.20 20.15 -14.18
N GLY A 59 1.19 19.69 -12.93
CA GLY A 59 2.38 19.49 -12.11
C GLY A 59 3.23 18.29 -12.57
N ARG A 60 4.55 18.40 -12.40
CA ARG A 60 5.45 17.25 -12.51
C ARG A 60 5.58 16.58 -11.15
N HIS A 61 5.07 15.36 -11.05
CA HIS A 61 5.15 14.55 -9.83
C HIS A 61 6.19 13.44 -9.97
N VAL A 62 6.90 13.15 -8.89
CA VAL A 62 7.82 12.03 -8.79
C VAL A 62 7.37 11.18 -7.61
N ALA A 63 7.13 9.89 -7.86
CA ALA A 63 6.88 8.93 -6.79
C ALA A 63 8.20 8.32 -6.34
N PRO A 64 8.50 8.26 -5.02
CA PRO A 64 9.64 7.51 -4.53
C PRO A 64 9.44 6.02 -4.78
N ASP A 65 10.52 5.23 -4.69
CA ASP A 65 10.38 3.78 -4.74
C ASP A 65 9.68 3.27 -3.48
N ALA A 66 8.49 2.70 -3.66
CA ALA A 66 7.67 2.23 -2.56
C ALA A 66 8.39 1.15 -1.73
N ARG A 67 9.28 0.36 -2.34
CA ARG A 67 10.02 -0.71 -1.68
C ARG A 67 11.07 -0.21 -0.68
N ASN A 68 11.45 1.07 -0.76
CA ASN A 68 12.35 1.68 0.21
C ASN A 68 11.60 2.20 1.46
N ILE A 69 10.28 2.25 1.41
CA ILE A 69 9.44 2.85 2.44
C ILE A 69 8.54 1.81 3.11
N LEU A 70 8.01 0.87 2.32
CA LEU A 70 7.11 -0.19 2.78
C LEU A 70 7.77 -1.56 2.66
N ASP A 71 7.49 -2.41 3.63
CA ASP A 71 7.85 -3.83 3.56
C ASP A 71 6.83 -4.61 2.72
N PHE A 72 7.24 -5.06 1.54
CA PHE A 72 6.42 -5.90 0.66
C PHE A 72 6.56 -7.40 0.92
N ASN A 73 7.41 -7.83 1.86
CA ASN A 73 7.62 -9.24 2.20
C ASN A 73 6.55 -9.77 3.17
N GLY A 74 5.29 -9.38 2.97
CA GLY A 74 4.18 -9.76 3.85
C GLY A 74 4.00 -11.27 3.97
N LEU A 75 4.15 -12.02 2.87
CA LEU A 75 4.02 -13.47 2.87
C LEU A 75 5.17 -14.15 3.62
N GLY A 76 6.42 -13.76 3.37
CA GLY A 76 7.56 -14.30 4.11
C GLY A 76 7.46 -14.00 5.61
N ASN A 77 7.08 -12.77 5.96
CA ASN A 77 6.84 -12.36 7.35
C ASN A 77 5.71 -13.16 8.00
N PHE A 78 4.63 -13.45 7.26
CA PHE A 78 3.54 -14.29 7.74
C PHE A 78 4.00 -15.72 8.01
N VAL A 79 4.68 -16.35 7.06
CA VAL A 79 5.24 -17.70 7.23
C VAL A 79 6.15 -17.76 8.45
N ASN A 80 7.10 -16.82 8.57
CA ASN A 80 8.02 -16.78 9.71
C ASN A 80 7.29 -16.67 11.07
N ARG A 81 6.26 -15.82 11.15
CA ARG A 81 5.46 -15.63 12.38
C ARG A 81 4.61 -16.86 12.72
N VAL A 82 4.08 -17.54 11.71
CA VAL A 82 3.29 -18.77 11.93
C VAL A 82 4.22 -19.90 12.36
N SER A 83 5.38 -20.06 11.72
CA SER A 83 6.37 -21.07 12.09
C SER A 83 6.88 -20.88 13.53
N SER A 84 7.12 -19.65 14.00
CA SER A 84 7.55 -19.42 15.38
C SER A 84 6.53 -19.88 16.42
N LEU A 85 5.22 -19.73 16.14
CA LEU A 85 4.16 -20.20 17.03
C LEU A 85 4.15 -21.73 17.20
N PHE A 86 4.59 -22.49 16.20
CA PHE A 86 4.68 -23.96 16.28
C PHE A 86 5.96 -24.43 16.98
N ILE A 87 7.07 -23.71 16.79
CA ILE A 87 8.35 -23.99 17.45
C ILE A 87 8.26 -23.73 18.96
N ASP A 88 7.65 -22.61 19.36
CA ASP A 88 7.51 -22.23 20.79
C ASP A 88 6.55 -23.15 21.57
N ASN A 89 5.64 -23.85 20.87
CA ASN A 89 4.70 -24.80 21.47
C ASN A 89 5.18 -26.27 21.41
N GLY A 90 6.48 -26.50 21.20
CA GLY A 90 7.09 -27.85 21.27
C GLY A 90 6.66 -28.81 20.15
N THR A 91 6.01 -28.33 19.09
CA THR A 91 5.61 -29.14 17.94
C THR A 91 6.45 -28.73 16.74
N SER A 92 7.61 -29.36 16.58
CA SER A 92 8.50 -29.17 15.43
C SER A 92 7.84 -29.72 14.15
N ILE A 93 7.10 -28.88 13.45
CA ILE A 93 6.62 -29.14 12.09
C ILE A 93 7.61 -28.45 11.14
N GLY A 94 8.45 -29.23 10.48
CA GLY A 94 9.43 -28.72 9.51
C GLY A 94 8.72 -28.10 8.31
N PHE A 95 8.66 -26.77 8.25
CA PHE A 95 8.36 -26.06 7.01
C PHE A 95 9.68 -25.69 6.35
N GLN A 96 10.09 -26.47 5.35
CA GLN A 96 11.10 -26.01 4.40
C GLN A 96 10.42 -25.06 3.43
N ALA A 97 10.57 -23.76 3.68
CA ALA A 97 10.30 -22.75 2.67
C ALA A 97 11.52 -22.69 1.74
N GLU A 98 11.47 -23.44 0.63
CA GLU A 98 12.37 -23.16 -0.49
C GLU A 98 11.96 -21.82 -1.11
N ALA A 99 12.91 -20.89 -1.12
CA ALA A 99 12.79 -19.63 -1.84
C ALA A 99 12.82 -19.93 -3.35
N VAL A 100 11.75 -19.53 -4.05
CA VAL A 100 11.72 -19.41 -5.51
C VAL A 100 11.71 -17.93 -5.87
#